data_AF-A0A381F3H9-F1
#
_entry.id   AF-A0A381F3H9-F1
#
_cell.length_a   1.000
_cell.length_b   1.000
_cell.length_c   1.000
_cell.angle_alpha   90.00
_cell.angle_beta   90.00
_cell.angle_gamma   90.00
#
_symmetry.space_group_name_H-M   'P 1'
#
loop_
_entity.id
_entity.type
_entity.pdbx_description
1 polymer ?
#
loop_
_entity_poly.entity_id
_entity_poly.type
_entity_poly.pdbx_seq_one_letter_code
_entity_poly.pdbx_strand_id
1 'polypeptide(L)'
;MRQEILKDILKEIKIIKSIIKDKGSINAALMDEISKRAIFQSITNIAVDMHEKLDDETRAIFQEKDLKFSKDTRNFIAHNNKATNLKVVRNFINFELVRIEKAISAVFQKEQSVNSSISSNKNPYSNFFKLKKSFIALFSYIVALFFIFCGYLLIKDIKHIGGIDIAILLCFIPVFILFGIAATVLRKREKEFIQNLSKKTPTSLSRR
;
A
#
# COMPACT_ATOMS: atom_id res chain seq x y z
N MET A 1 18.13 4.00 -12.48
CA MET A 1 17.94 4.05 -13.94
C MET A 1 16.73 3.23 -14.40
N ARG A 2 16.67 1.90 -14.21
CA ARG A 2 15.51 1.05 -14.61
C ARG A 2 14.14 1.56 -14.13
N GLN A 3 14.03 1.88 -12.84
CA GLN A 3 12.78 2.32 -12.21
C GLN A 3 12.31 3.72 -12.67
N GLU A 4 13.22 4.54 -13.17
CA GLU A 4 12.91 5.89 -13.63
C GLU A 4 12.24 5.84 -15.00
N ILE A 5 12.80 5.04 -15.92
CA ILE A 5 12.23 4.81 -17.26
C ILE A 5 10.83 4.19 -17.15
N LEU A 6 10.63 3.22 -16.25
CA LEU A 6 9.30 2.63 -16.02
C LEU A 6 8.29 3.67 -15.49
N LYS A 7 8.73 4.63 -14.65
CA LYS A 7 7.87 5.73 -14.19
C LYS A 7 7.55 6.72 -15.31
N ASP A 8 8.52 7.00 -16.18
CA ASP A 8 8.32 7.86 -17.34
C ASP A 8 7.29 7.26 -18.31
N ILE A 9 7.38 5.95 -18.58
CA ILE A 9 6.36 5.23 -19.35
C ILE A 9 4.99 5.35 -18.69
N LEU A 10 4.87 5.14 -17.36
CA LEU A 10 3.59 5.31 -16.65
C LEU A 10 3.05 6.74 -16.72
N LYS A 11 3.93 7.75 -16.71
CA LYS A 11 3.55 9.16 -16.84
C LYS A 11 2.95 9.43 -18.22
N GLU A 12 3.54 8.92 -19.29
CA GLU A 12 3.01 9.04 -20.65
C GLU A 12 1.67 8.32 -20.80
N ILE A 13 1.52 7.12 -20.22
CA ILE A 13 0.23 6.41 -20.16
C ILE A 13 -0.84 7.27 -19.47
N LYS A 14 -0.48 7.93 -18.36
CA LYS A 14 -1.40 8.81 -17.62
C LYS A 14 -1.82 10.03 -18.44
N ILE A 15 -0.90 10.62 -19.21
CA ILE A 15 -1.20 11.73 -20.12
C ILE A 15 -2.26 11.29 -21.15
N ILE A 16 -2.04 10.16 -21.82
CA ILE A 16 -2.99 9.59 -22.80
C ILE A 16 -4.37 9.38 -22.17
N LYS A 17 -4.43 8.76 -20.98
CA LYS A 17 -5.69 8.52 -20.27
C LYS A 17 -6.40 9.81 -19.86
N SER A 18 -5.67 10.84 -19.43
CA SER A 18 -6.26 12.14 -19.10
C SER A 18 -6.91 12.77 -20.32
N ILE A 19 -6.19 12.82 -21.45
CA ILE A 19 -6.72 13.36 -22.70
C ILE A 19 -8.00 12.64 -23.14
N ILE A 20 -8.00 11.29 -23.08
CA ILE A 20 -9.19 10.49 -23.42
C ILE A 20 -10.35 10.79 -22.49
N LYS A 21 -10.09 10.92 -21.19
CA LYS A 21 -11.10 11.25 -20.19
C LYS A 21 -11.69 12.64 -20.45
N ASP A 22 -10.85 13.64 -20.70
CA ASP A 22 -11.25 15.02 -20.93
C ASP A 22 -12.08 15.16 -22.23
N LYS A 23 -11.79 14.35 -23.24
CA LYS A 23 -12.54 14.30 -24.51
C LYS A 23 -13.72 13.32 -24.49
N GLY A 24 -13.89 12.54 -23.41
CA GLY A 24 -14.98 11.57 -23.21
C GLY A 24 -14.82 10.23 -23.94
N SER A 25 -14.03 10.14 -25.02
CA SER A 25 -13.74 8.86 -25.69
C SER A 25 -12.44 8.90 -26.49
N ILE A 26 -11.89 7.73 -26.80
CA ILE A 26 -10.71 7.61 -27.67
C ILE A 26 -11.00 8.20 -29.05
N ASN A 27 -12.19 7.96 -29.61
CA ASN A 27 -12.56 8.49 -30.92
C ASN A 27 -12.61 10.03 -30.90
N ALA A 28 -13.24 10.62 -29.88
CA ALA A 28 -13.28 12.07 -29.74
C ALA A 28 -11.87 12.67 -29.58
N ALA A 29 -11.01 12.02 -28.78
CA ALA A 29 -9.62 12.45 -28.60
C ALA A 29 -8.78 12.34 -29.88
N LEU A 30 -9.02 11.34 -30.71
CA LEU A 30 -8.31 11.15 -31.98
C LEU A 30 -8.85 12.01 -33.14
N MET A 31 -10.06 12.56 -33.01
CA MET A 31 -10.63 13.50 -33.99
C MET A 31 -10.20 14.95 -33.72
N ASP A 32 -9.84 15.27 -32.47
CA ASP A 32 -9.26 16.56 -32.09
C ASP A 32 -7.76 16.60 -32.42
N GLU A 33 -7.35 17.53 -33.29
CA GLU A 33 -5.95 17.59 -33.79
C GLU A 33 -4.92 17.78 -32.68
N ILE A 34 -5.22 18.60 -31.67
CA ILE A 34 -4.30 18.88 -30.57
C ILE A 34 -4.12 17.63 -29.71
N SER A 35 -5.23 17.02 -29.32
CA SER A 35 -5.26 15.80 -28.51
C SER A 35 -4.61 14.63 -29.23
N LYS A 36 -4.91 14.46 -30.52
CA LYS A 36 -4.28 13.43 -31.37
C LYS A 36 -2.77 13.59 -31.41
N ARG A 37 -2.26 14.81 -31.62
CA ARG A 37 -0.80 15.08 -31.62
C ARG A 37 -0.16 14.75 -30.28
N ALA A 38 -0.79 15.16 -29.17
CA ALA A 38 -0.30 14.85 -27.83
C ALA A 38 -0.29 13.34 -27.56
N ILE A 39 -1.34 12.61 -27.94
CA ILE A 39 -1.39 11.15 -27.83
C ILE A 39 -0.27 10.50 -28.64
N PHE A 40 -0.05 10.94 -29.89
CA PHE A 40 1.00 10.38 -30.74
C PHE A 40 2.39 10.65 -30.16
N GLN A 41 2.61 11.84 -29.60
CA GLN A 41 3.86 12.15 -28.91
C GLN A 41 4.08 11.24 -27.70
N SER A 42 3.08 11.05 -26.85
CA SER A 42 3.19 10.15 -25.69
C SER A 42 3.43 8.70 -26.11
N ILE A 43 2.76 8.21 -27.16
CA ILE A 43 3.01 6.88 -27.73
C ILE A 43 4.44 6.75 -28.24
N THR A 44 4.96 7.79 -28.90
CA THR A 44 6.36 7.83 -29.37
C THR A 44 7.33 7.74 -28.20
N ASN A 45 7.11 8.51 -27.15
CA ASN A 45 7.97 8.52 -25.97
C ASN A 45 7.99 7.14 -25.30
N ILE A 46 6.82 6.50 -25.13
CA ILE A 46 6.71 5.13 -24.62
C ILE A 46 7.51 4.16 -25.49
N ALA A 47 7.36 4.25 -26.81
CA ALA A 47 8.06 3.37 -27.74
C ALA A 47 9.59 3.52 -27.64
N VAL A 48 10.09 4.76 -27.60
CA VAL A 48 11.51 5.08 -27.45
C VAL A 48 12.04 4.54 -26.12
N ASP A 49 11.35 4.82 -25.02
CA ASP A 49 11.76 4.35 -23.70
C ASP A 49 11.84 2.82 -23.65
N MET A 50 10.87 2.12 -24.23
CA MET A 50 10.85 0.66 -24.28
C MET A 50 11.93 0.04 -25.16
N HIS A 51 12.32 0.69 -26.26
CA HIS A 51 13.27 0.13 -27.23
C HIS A 51 14.71 0.54 -26.98
N GLU A 52 14.93 1.80 -26.62
CA GLU A 52 16.25 2.43 -26.59
C GLU A 52 16.80 2.56 -25.17
N LYS A 53 15.93 2.68 -24.16
CA LYS A 53 16.37 2.97 -22.78
C LYS A 53 16.29 1.77 -21.83
N LEU A 54 15.40 0.81 -22.09
CA LEU A 54 15.31 -0.41 -21.28
C LEU A 54 16.41 -1.41 -21.62
N ASP A 55 17.10 -1.88 -20.57
CA ASP A 55 17.98 -3.05 -20.63
C ASP A 55 17.21 -4.36 -20.87
N ASP A 56 17.91 -5.41 -21.30
CA ASP A 56 17.31 -6.68 -21.69
C ASP A 56 16.54 -7.37 -20.54
N GLU A 57 17.03 -7.26 -19.31
CA GLU A 57 16.36 -7.80 -18.11
C GLU A 57 15.02 -7.12 -17.85
N THR A 58 14.96 -5.79 -17.98
CA THR A 58 13.72 -5.02 -17.79
C THR A 58 12.80 -5.19 -18.99
N ARG A 59 13.34 -5.36 -20.18
CA ARG A 59 12.56 -5.61 -21.39
C ARG A 59 11.80 -6.92 -21.33
N ALA A 60 12.36 -7.94 -20.66
CA ALA A 60 11.75 -9.25 -20.49
C ALA A 60 10.42 -9.25 -19.69
N ILE A 61 10.07 -8.15 -19.02
CA ILE A 61 8.77 -8.03 -18.32
C ILE A 61 7.61 -7.82 -19.29
N PHE A 62 7.89 -7.41 -20.53
CA PHE A 62 6.90 -7.12 -21.56
C PHE A 62 6.72 -8.32 -22.49
N GLN A 63 5.54 -8.46 -23.09
CA GLN A 63 5.31 -9.50 -24.09
C GLN A 63 5.98 -9.10 -25.40
N GLU A 64 6.39 -10.09 -26.20
CA GLU A 64 7.05 -9.86 -27.49
C GLU A 64 6.24 -8.93 -28.41
N LYS A 65 4.90 -9.05 -28.41
CA LYS A 65 4.01 -8.15 -29.16
C LYS A 65 4.04 -6.70 -28.69
N ASP A 66 4.29 -6.44 -27.41
CA ASP A 66 4.37 -5.09 -26.87
C ASP A 66 5.68 -4.41 -27.32
N LEU A 67 6.76 -5.20 -27.40
CA LEU A 67 8.07 -4.77 -27.92
C LEU A 67 8.06 -4.57 -29.44
N LYS A 68 7.37 -5.46 -30.17
CA LYS A 68 7.17 -5.35 -31.62
C LYS A 68 6.42 -4.07 -31.98
N PHE A 69 5.38 -3.72 -31.22
CA PHE A 69 4.66 -2.47 -31.42
C PHE A 69 5.56 -1.24 -31.25
N SER A 70 6.39 -1.20 -30.20
CA SER A 70 7.34 -0.09 -29.98
C SER A 70 8.28 0.10 -31.20
N LYS A 71 8.79 -1.00 -31.77
CA LYS A 71 9.61 -0.96 -32.99
C LYS A 71 8.82 -0.44 -34.21
N ASP A 72 7.58 -0.88 -34.37
CA ASP A 72 6.72 -0.54 -35.51
C ASP A 72 6.14 0.90 -35.41
N THR A 73 6.10 1.48 -34.21
CA THR A 73 5.56 2.82 -33.90
C THR A 73 6.26 3.91 -34.71
N ARG A 74 7.57 3.78 -34.96
CA ARG A 74 8.35 4.77 -35.73
C ARG A 74 7.91 4.84 -37.19
N ASN A 75 7.70 3.68 -37.83
CA ASN A 75 7.21 3.60 -39.20
C ASN A 75 5.76 4.06 -39.28
N PHE A 76 4.98 3.68 -38.28
CA PHE A 76 3.57 4.00 -38.16
C PHE A 76 3.28 5.51 -38.05
N ILE A 77 4.04 6.26 -37.24
CA ILE A 77 3.87 7.71 -37.07
C ILE A 77 4.41 8.48 -38.29
N ALA A 78 5.43 7.95 -38.96
CA ALA A 78 6.04 8.57 -40.14
C ALA A 78 5.22 8.40 -41.44
N HIS A 79 4.42 7.35 -41.58
CA HIS A 79 3.67 7.08 -42.80
C HIS A 79 2.26 7.72 -42.80
N ASN A 80 2.05 8.65 -43.74
CA ASN A 80 0.94 9.61 -43.85
C ASN A 80 -0.43 9.01 -44.25
N ASN A 81 -0.72 7.73 -43.98
CA ASN A 81 -2.04 7.15 -44.23
C ASN A 81 -2.95 7.35 -43.00
N LYS A 82 -3.64 8.49 -42.96
CA LYS A 82 -4.43 8.98 -41.80
C LYS A 82 -5.45 7.96 -41.28
N ALA A 83 -6.12 7.19 -42.13
CA ALA A 83 -7.22 6.31 -41.70
C ALA A 83 -6.73 4.98 -41.07
N THR A 84 -5.74 4.34 -41.70
CA THR A 84 -5.10 3.12 -41.17
C THR A 84 -4.39 3.41 -39.85
N ASN A 85 -3.83 4.62 -39.73
CA ASN A 85 -3.13 5.07 -38.54
C ASN A 85 -4.06 5.10 -37.31
N LEU A 86 -5.24 5.73 -37.42
CA LEU A 86 -6.16 5.85 -36.28
C LEU A 86 -6.69 4.51 -35.72
N LYS A 87 -6.90 3.50 -36.57
CA LYS A 87 -7.37 2.17 -36.11
C LYS A 87 -6.32 1.46 -35.26
N VAL A 88 -5.06 1.52 -35.67
CA VAL A 88 -3.95 0.91 -34.94
C VAL A 88 -3.71 1.65 -33.63
N VAL A 89 -3.75 3.00 -33.60
CA VAL A 89 -3.66 3.76 -32.34
C VAL A 89 -4.79 3.40 -31.39
N ARG A 90 -6.02 3.28 -31.89
CA ARG A 90 -7.15 2.87 -31.07
C ARG A 90 -6.92 1.49 -30.44
N ASN A 91 -6.44 0.54 -31.22
CA ASN A 91 -6.12 -0.80 -30.70
C ASN A 91 -5.01 -0.72 -29.65
N PHE A 92 -3.94 0.04 -29.93
CA PHE A 92 -2.85 0.27 -28.99
C PHE A 92 -3.36 0.77 -27.63
N ILE A 93 -4.18 1.82 -27.64
CA ILE A 93 -4.74 2.40 -26.42
C ILE A 93 -5.63 1.39 -25.68
N ASN A 94 -6.45 0.64 -26.41
CA ASN A 94 -7.40 -0.31 -25.81
C ASN A 94 -6.73 -1.55 -25.21
N PHE A 95 -5.65 -2.05 -25.82
CA PHE A 95 -5.11 -3.36 -25.50
C PHE A 95 -3.65 -3.30 -25.05
N GLU A 96 -2.76 -2.80 -25.89
CA GLU A 96 -1.31 -2.77 -25.63
C GLU A 96 -0.98 -1.87 -24.44
N LEU A 97 -1.51 -0.64 -24.41
CA LEU A 97 -1.27 0.35 -23.35
C LEU A 97 -1.68 -0.19 -21.97
N VAL A 98 -2.83 -0.87 -21.92
CA VAL A 98 -3.36 -1.50 -20.71
C VAL A 98 -2.46 -2.66 -20.24
N ARG A 99 -1.91 -3.46 -21.17
CA ARG A 99 -0.97 -4.54 -20.82
C ARG A 99 0.36 -3.99 -20.30
N ILE A 100 0.92 -2.99 -20.99
CA ILE A 100 2.16 -2.32 -20.59
C ILE A 100 2.02 -1.75 -19.18
N GLU A 101 0.94 -1.00 -18.90
CA GLU A 101 0.68 -0.45 -17.57
C GLU A 101 0.59 -1.54 -16.49
N LYS A 102 -0.09 -2.66 -16.78
CA LYS A 102 -0.23 -3.79 -15.85
C LYS A 102 1.12 -4.45 -15.58
N ALA A 103 1.93 -4.69 -16.62
CA ALA A 103 3.25 -5.29 -16.48
C ALA A 103 4.16 -4.43 -15.58
N ILE A 104 4.19 -3.12 -15.83
CA ILE A 104 4.98 -2.18 -15.03
C ILE A 104 4.47 -2.11 -13.59
N SER A 105 3.15 -2.01 -13.42
CA SER A 105 2.52 -1.97 -12.10
C SER A 105 2.79 -3.24 -11.29
N ALA A 106 2.84 -4.41 -11.94
CA ALA A 106 3.21 -5.67 -11.30
C ALA A 106 4.66 -5.67 -10.81
N VAL A 107 5.60 -5.05 -11.55
CA VAL A 107 6.98 -4.86 -11.08
C VAL A 107 7.02 -3.99 -9.82
N PHE A 108 6.34 -2.84 -9.83
CA PHE A 108 6.29 -1.98 -8.65
C PHE A 108 5.60 -2.62 -7.45
N GLN A 109 4.55 -3.41 -7.66
CA GLN A 109 3.89 -4.16 -6.57
C GLN A 109 4.77 -5.29 -6.06
N LYS A 110 5.48 -6.01 -6.94
CA LYS A 110 6.44 -7.04 -6.54
C LYS A 110 7.58 -6.43 -5.74
N GLU A 111 8.13 -5.30 -6.18
CA GLU A 111 9.16 -4.57 -5.43
C GLU A 111 8.63 -3.99 -4.12
N GLN A 112 7.39 -3.49 -4.07
CA GLN A 112 6.76 -3.12 -2.80
C GLN A 112 6.54 -4.34 -1.91
N SER A 113 6.22 -5.51 -2.46
CA SER A 113 6.09 -6.77 -1.71
C SER A 113 7.45 -7.31 -1.22
N VAL A 114 8.52 -7.11 -1.99
CA VAL A 114 9.89 -7.54 -1.66
C VAL A 114 10.55 -6.55 -0.70
N ASN A 115 10.40 -5.25 -0.93
CA ASN A 115 10.84 -4.22 0.00
C ASN A 115 9.98 -4.24 1.26
N SER A 116 8.70 -4.56 1.17
CA SER A 116 7.90 -4.89 2.34
C SER A 116 8.14 -6.28 2.85
N SER A 117 8.85 -7.22 2.23
CA SER A 117 9.27 -8.49 2.87
C SER A 117 10.66 -8.40 3.48
N ILE A 118 11.50 -7.48 2.98
CA ILE A 118 12.79 -7.08 3.56
C ILE A 118 12.55 -6.11 4.72
N SER A 119 11.62 -5.16 4.58
CA SER A 119 11.06 -4.32 5.65
C SER A 119 10.00 -5.06 6.48
N SER A 120 9.39 -6.12 5.93
CA SER A 120 8.69 -7.16 6.69
C SER A 120 9.56 -8.38 6.95
N ASN A 121 10.68 -8.14 7.63
CA ASN A 121 10.61 -8.61 9.01
C ASN A 121 9.41 -7.89 9.67
N LYS A 122 8.18 -8.41 9.45
CA LYS A 122 6.89 -7.73 9.76
C LYS A 122 7.10 -7.15 11.11
N ASN A 123 7.21 -5.83 11.26
CA ASN A 123 7.58 -5.23 12.53
C ASN A 123 6.63 -5.85 13.57
N PRO A 124 7.05 -6.86 14.37
CA PRO A 124 6.11 -7.69 15.13
C PRO A 124 5.40 -6.86 16.22
N TYR A 125 5.76 -5.59 16.27
CA TYR A 125 5.46 -4.55 17.22
C TYR A 125 4.20 -3.76 16.87
N SER A 126 3.73 -3.71 15.61
CA SER A 126 2.45 -3.02 15.34
C SER A 126 1.27 -3.76 15.97
N ASN A 127 1.34 -5.09 15.99
CA ASN A 127 0.37 -5.94 16.67
C ASN A 127 0.55 -5.90 18.20
N PHE A 128 1.79 -5.81 18.72
CA PHE A 128 2.03 -5.67 20.17
C PHE A 128 1.47 -4.37 20.74
N PHE A 129 1.67 -3.23 20.07
CA PHE A 129 1.13 -1.95 20.53
C PHE A 129 -0.40 -1.88 20.40
N LYS A 130 -0.98 -2.46 19.33
CA LYS A 130 -2.45 -2.60 19.21
C LYS A 130 -3.02 -3.49 20.31
N LEU A 131 -2.38 -4.61 20.62
CA LEU A 131 -2.79 -5.53 21.68
C LEU A 131 -2.70 -4.88 23.06
N LYS A 132 -1.61 -4.14 23.35
CA LYS A 132 -1.45 -3.38 24.60
C LYS A 132 -2.55 -2.33 24.76
N LYS A 133 -2.88 -1.57 23.70
CA LYS A 133 -3.95 -0.57 23.72
C LYS A 133 -5.32 -1.20 23.99
N SER A 134 -5.60 -2.34 23.35
CA SER A 134 -6.85 -3.09 23.57
C SER A 134 -6.92 -3.66 24.99
N PHE A 135 -5.82 -4.19 25.53
CA PHE A 135 -5.76 -4.75 26.88
C PHE A 135 -5.98 -3.70 27.97
N ILE A 136 -5.39 -2.50 27.81
CA ILE A 136 -5.59 -1.37 28.73
C ILE A 136 -7.05 -0.89 28.71
N ALA A 137 -7.66 -0.80 27.53
CA ALA A 137 -9.05 -0.39 27.40
C ALA A 137 -10.02 -1.37 28.08
N LEU A 138 -9.81 -2.69 27.89
CA LEU A 138 -10.63 -3.72 28.52
C LEU A 138 -10.52 -3.67 30.05
N PHE A 139 -9.32 -3.49 30.58
CA PHE A 139 -9.13 -3.39 32.03
C PHE A 139 -9.77 -2.14 32.63
N SER A 140 -9.64 -0.99 31.95
CA SER A 140 -10.31 0.23 32.37
C SER A 140 -11.83 0.05 32.51
N TYR A 141 -12.44 -0.73 31.62
CA TYR A 141 -13.86 -1.05 31.68
C TYR A 141 -14.20 -1.95 32.87
N ILE A 142 -13.41 -3.00 33.12
CA ILE A 142 -13.58 -3.92 34.27
C ILE A 142 -13.46 -3.16 35.60
N VAL A 143 -12.49 -2.24 35.71
CA VAL A 143 -12.30 -1.39 36.89
C VAL A 143 -13.51 -0.49 37.11
N ALA A 144 -14.05 0.13 36.05
CA ALA A 144 -15.25 0.96 36.16
C ALA A 144 -16.46 0.17 36.68
N LEU A 145 -16.67 -1.05 36.17
CA LEU A 145 -17.75 -1.93 36.64
C LEU A 145 -17.58 -2.31 38.12
N PHE A 146 -16.34 -2.57 38.56
CA PHE A 146 -16.04 -2.84 39.97
C PHE A 146 -16.43 -1.66 40.88
N PHE A 147 -16.05 -0.42 40.50
CA PHE A 147 -16.42 0.76 41.29
C PHE A 147 -17.93 1.04 41.32
N ILE A 148 -18.62 0.81 40.20
CA ILE A 148 -20.09 0.90 40.14
C ILE A 148 -20.71 -0.13 41.10
N PHE A 149 -20.20 -1.36 41.12
CA PHE A 149 -20.66 -2.41 42.02
C PHE A 149 -20.37 -2.07 43.50
N CYS A 150 -19.19 -1.55 43.82
CA CYS A 150 -18.89 -1.07 45.17
C CYS A 150 -19.81 0.07 45.60
N GLY A 151 -20.10 1.02 44.71
CA GLY A 151 -21.07 2.10 44.96
C GLY A 151 -22.47 1.57 45.24
N TYR A 152 -22.92 0.56 44.49
CA TYR A 152 -24.18 -0.14 44.73
C TYR A 152 -24.21 -0.79 46.12
N LEU A 153 -23.13 -1.44 46.54
CA LEU A 153 -23.03 -2.05 47.88
C LEU A 153 -23.04 -1.01 49.00
N LEU A 154 -22.50 0.20 48.79
CA LEU A 154 -22.53 1.26 49.79
C LEU A 154 -23.93 1.85 50.01
N ILE A 155 -24.77 1.85 48.98
CA ILE A 155 -26.16 2.31 49.05
C ILE A 155 -27.07 1.23 49.66
N LYS A 156 -26.68 -0.04 49.53
CA LYS A 156 -27.41 -1.19 50.07
C LYS A 156 -27.12 -1.31 51.57
N ASP A 157 -28.18 -1.34 52.38
CA ASP A 157 -28.06 -1.55 53.82
C ASP A 157 -27.29 -2.82 54.14
N ILE A 158 -26.37 -2.77 55.13
CA ILE A 158 -25.45 -3.87 55.49
C ILE A 158 -26.23 -5.17 55.82
N LYS A 159 -27.46 -5.05 56.33
CA LYS A 159 -28.35 -6.19 56.64
C LYS A 159 -28.87 -6.95 55.42
N HIS A 160 -28.78 -6.36 54.22
CA HIS A 160 -29.25 -6.93 52.96
C HIS A 160 -28.12 -7.41 52.04
N ILE A 161 -26.86 -7.32 52.48
CA ILE A 161 -25.72 -7.91 51.76
C ILE A 161 -25.86 -9.43 51.86
N GLY A 162 -26.20 -10.06 50.74
CA GLY A 162 -26.39 -11.50 50.65
C GLY A 162 -25.12 -12.22 50.22
N GLY A 163 -25.13 -13.56 50.30
CA GLY A 163 -24.02 -14.39 49.84
C GLY A 163 -23.67 -14.18 48.35
N ILE A 164 -24.63 -13.77 47.53
CA ILE A 164 -24.44 -13.46 46.11
C ILE A 164 -23.55 -12.22 45.93
N ASP A 165 -23.75 -11.18 46.74
CA ASP A 165 -22.97 -9.94 46.66
C ASP A 165 -21.48 -10.19 47.00
N ILE A 166 -21.25 -11.03 48.03
CA ILE A 166 -19.91 -11.46 48.45
C ILE A 166 -19.27 -12.34 47.38
N ALA A 167 -20.02 -13.26 46.77
CA ALA A 167 -19.52 -14.11 45.69
C ALA A 167 -19.09 -13.29 44.46
N ILE A 168 -19.86 -12.26 44.09
CA ILE A 168 -19.51 -11.35 43.00
C ILE A 168 -18.22 -10.58 43.32
N LEU A 169 -18.06 -10.09 44.55
CA LEU A 169 -16.83 -9.39 44.97
C LEU A 169 -15.60 -10.31 44.91
N LEU A 170 -15.74 -11.56 45.35
CA LEU A 170 -14.67 -12.56 45.29
C LEU A 170 -14.25 -12.91 43.86
N CYS A 171 -15.15 -12.83 42.88
CA CYS A 171 -14.83 -13.07 41.47
C CYS A 171 -13.90 -12.00 40.86
N PHE A 172 -13.86 -10.78 41.41
CA PHE A 172 -12.94 -9.74 40.91
C PHE A 172 -11.49 -9.97 41.34
N ILE A 173 -11.26 -10.61 42.50
CA ILE A 173 -9.91 -10.88 43.03
C ILE A 173 -9.01 -11.64 42.03
N PRO A 174 -9.42 -12.80 41.47
CA PRO A 174 -8.60 -13.51 40.49
C PRO A 174 -8.41 -12.72 39.19
N VAL A 175 -9.38 -11.89 38.80
CA VAL A 175 -9.29 -11.04 37.60
C VAL A 175 -8.19 -9.97 37.78
N PHE A 176 -8.11 -9.34 38.94
CA PHE A 176 -7.05 -8.37 39.26
C PHE A 176 -5.67 -9.03 39.35
N ILE A 177 -5.57 -10.23 39.91
CA ILE A 177 -4.31 -10.99 39.98
C ILE A 177 -3.81 -11.35 38.58
N LEU A 178 -4.68 -11.91 37.73
CA LEU A 178 -4.35 -12.25 36.35
C LEU A 178 -3.92 -11.02 35.55
N PHE A 179 -4.58 -9.88 35.77
CA PHE A 179 -4.19 -8.62 35.14
C PHE A 179 -2.80 -8.16 35.58
N GLY A 180 -2.47 -8.26 36.88
CA GLY A 180 -1.14 -7.93 37.40
C GLY A 180 -0.02 -8.78 36.76
N ILE A 181 -0.27 -10.07 36.60
CA ILE A 181 0.65 -11.00 35.92
C ILE A 181 0.79 -10.63 34.44
N ALA A 182 -0.31 -10.39 33.73
CA ALA A 182 -0.27 -9.99 32.33
C ALA A 182 0.45 -8.64 32.12
N ALA A 183 0.22 -7.66 33.01
CA ALA A 183 0.85 -6.34 32.94
C ALA A 183 2.37 -6.41 33.18
N THR A 184 2.83 -7.26 34.10
CA THR A 184 4.26 -7.45 34.36
C THR A 184 4.96 -8.14 33.19
N VAL A 185 4.32 -9.15 32.58
CA VAL A 185 4.81 -9.81 31.35
C VAL A 185 4.88 -8.80 30.18
N LEU A 186 3.85 -7.99 29.98
CA LEU A 186 3.82 -6.96 28.94
C LEU A 186 4.92 -5.91 29.14
N ARG A 187 5.14 -5.44 30.39
CA ARG A 187 6.24 -4.49 30.70
C ARG A 187 7.62 -5.10 30.47
N LYS A 188 7.82 -6.38 30.82
CA LYS A 188 9.10 -7.07 30.59
C LYS A 188 9.41 -7.14 29.10
N ARG A 189 8.42 -7.54 28.28
CA ARG A 189 8.52 -7.56 26.82
C ARG A 189 8.79 -6.18 26.21
N GLU A 190 8.20 -5.13 26.76
CA GLU A 190 8.43 -3.74 26.32
C GLU A 190 9.87 -3.25 26.63
N LYS A 191 10.43 -3.61 27.78
CA LYS A 191 11.83 -3.28 28.13
C LYS A 191 12.84 -4.00 27.23
N GLU A 192 12.66 -5.31 27.05
CA GLU A 192 13.47 -6.12 26.11
C GLU A 192 13.40 -5.54 24.68
N PHE A 193 12.23 -4.99 24.31
CA PHE A 193 12.00 -4.35 23.02
C PHE A 193 12.75 -3.01 22.85
N ILE A 194 12.64 -2.08 23.80
CA ILE A 194 13.33 -0.78 23.74
C ILE A 194 14.85 -0.97 23.70
N GLN A 195 15.37 -1.94 24.45
CA GLN A 195 16.80 -2.25 24.47
C GLN A 195 17.32 -2.78 23.13
N ASN A 196 16.51 -3.58 22.42
CA ASN A 196 16.86 -4.11 21.10
C ASN A 196 16.79 -3.06 19.98
N LEU A 197 15.91 -2.07 20.11
CA LEU A 197 15.87 -0.92 19.19
C LEU A 197 17.10 -0.02 19.34
N SER A 198 17.52 0.27 20.57
CA SER A 198 18.69 1.10 20.83
C SER A 198 20.01 0.49 20.32
N LYS A 199 20.10 -0.83 20.18
CA LYS A 199 21.28 -1.53 19.62
C LYS A 199 21.32 -1.54 18.08
N LYS A 200 20.21 -1.26 17.40
CA LYS A 200 20.07 -1.38 15.94
C LYS A 200 20.26 -0.06 15.17
N THR A 201 20.45 1.06 15.85
CA THR A 201 20.73 2.35 15.20
C THR A 201 22.24 2.48 15.01
N PRO A 202 22.80 2.37 13.79
CA PRO A 202 24.19 2.74 13.57
C PRO A 202 24.28 4.27 13.63
N THR A 203 25.23 4.75 14.40
CA THR A 203 25.65 6.15 14.48
C THR A 203 26.19 6.60 13.13
N SER A 204 25.34 6.91 12.15
CA SER A 204 25.74 7.61 10.93
C SER A 204 25.48 9.10 11.09
N LEU A 205 26.27 9.71 11.98
CA LEU A 205 26.50 11.15 12.07
C LEU A 205 28.01 11.32 12.22
N SER A 206 28.74 11.22 11.10
CA SER A 206 30.14 11.64 10.96
C SER A 206 30.63 11.32 9.54
N ARG A 207 30.95 12.38 8.76
CA ARG A 207 31.69 12.39 7.47
C ARG A 207 30.94 11.73 6.30
N ARG A 208 30.72 12.37 5.16
CA ARG A 208 31.46 13.38 4.39
C ARG A 208 30.46 14.17 3.55
#